data_AF-A0A8S3PYE3-F1
#
_entry.id   AF-A0A8S3PYE3-F1
#
_cell.length_a   1.000
_cell.length_b   1.000
_cell.length_c   1.000
_cell.angle_alpha   90.00
_cell.angle_beta   90.00
_cell.angle_gamma   90.00
#
_symmetry.space_group_name_H-M   'P 1'
#
loop_
_entity.id
_entity.type
_entity.pdbx_description
1 polymer ?
#
loop_
_entity_poly.entity_id
_entity_poly.type
_entity_poly.pdbx_seq_one_letter_code
_entity_poly.pdbx_strand_id
1 'polypeptide(L)'
;MGNMDYDIFTKIYENTVIPVLDYASGVWGAKQYDNIERLHYRAIRTFLGVGKITPIPAILADMGWHPVFIHNQCNVVRLWCRLMNMPGHRICRKVFVWDREMSRRYRNTWFNSAKTLLDRCNLSHLTENDSAISTRFILDSVKSKLVADFKDKWFNEINNMPKLRTYKHLKTEFYAEPYVQKHLTRTQRSAIARIRCGTFPLEVERGRYRNIPIEQRVCKMCNSGSIEDEQHFILYCDRYSVLRNKLFTAISPDPAYPLRINELPPNAALNELLSNNNKSIANFILDCDRIRRELFNYFS
;
A
#
# COMPACT_ATOMS: atom_id res chain seq x y z
N MET A 1 4.78 -15.81 12.32
CA MET A 1 3.75 -15.03 11.59
C MET A 1 3.78 -15.19 10.06
N GLY A 2 4.75 -15.89 9.45
CA GLY A 2 4.91 -15.86 7.99
C GLY A 2 3.80 -16.48 7.14
N ASN A 3 3.03 -17.44 7.68
CA ASN A 3 1.95 -18.11 6.96
C ASN A 3 0.57 -17.74 7.51
N MET A 4 0.45 -16.53 8.08
CA MET A 4 -0.81 -16.03 8.59
C MET A 4 -1.67 -15.49 7.44
N ASP A 5 -2.97 -15.73 7.54
CA ASP A 5 -3.97 -15.24 6.60
C ASP A 5 -4.19 -13.74 6.74
N TYR A 6 -4.60 -13.11 5.64
CA TYR A 6 -4.81 -11.67 5.56
C TYR A 6 -5.82 -11.17 6.59
N ASP A 7 -6.98 -11.84 6.71
CA ASP A 7 -8.03 -11.40 7.62
C ASP A 7 -7.61 -11.54 9.09
N ILE A 8 -6.94 -12.64 9.43
CA ILE A 8 -6.40 -12.86 10.77
C ILE A 8 -5.35 -11.80 11.11
N PHE A 9 -4.41 -11.55 10.19
CA PHE A 9 -3.37 -10.55 10.39
C PHE A 9 -3.97 -9.14 10.54
N THR A 10 -4.94 -8.79 9.69
CA THR A 10 -5.66 -7.53 9.75
C THR A 10 -6.38 -7.38 11.08
N LYS A 11 -7.07 -8.42 11.54
CA LYS A 11 -7.77 -8.39 12.82
C LYS A 11 -6.79 -8.23 13.99
N ILE A 12 -5.65 -8.92 13.98
CA ILE A 12 -4.63 -8.74 15.01
C ILE A 12 -4.11 -7.30 14.99
N TYR A 13 -3.77 -6.78 13.81
CA TYR A 13 -3.27 -5.41 13.66
C TYR A 13 -4.27 -4.37 14.17
N GLU A 14 -5.54 -4.49 13.77
CA GLU A 14 -6.62 -3.58 14.18
C GLU A 14 -6.92 -3.61 15.69
N ASN A 15 -6.76 -4.76 16.36
CA ASN A 15 -7.09 -4.89 17.78
C ASN A 15 -5.89 -4.73 18.72
N THR A 16 -4.65 -4.80 18.20
CA THR A 16 -3.45 -4.74 19.05
C THR A 16 -2.54 -3.57 18.74
N VAL A 17 -2.43 -3.16 17.47
CA VAL A 17 -1.51 -2.10 17.05
C VAL A 17 -2.25 -0.77 16.94
N ILE A 18 -3.39 -0.74 16.23
CA ILE A 18 -4.19 0.48 16.04
C ILE A 18 -4.55 1.17 17.37
N PRO A 19 -5.00 0.48 18.44
CA PRO A 19 -5.33 1.14 19.71
C PRO A 19 -4.13 1.86 20.34
N VAL A 20 -2.91 1.33 20.16
CA VAL A 20 -1.68 1.95 20.64
C VAL A 20 -1.34 3.18 19.80
N LEU A 21 -1.48 3.08 18.47
CA LEU A 21 -1.24 4.19 17.55
C LEU A 21 -2.26 5.33 17.73
N ASP A 22 -3.48 5.01 18.15
CA ASP A 22 -4.57 5.95 18.35
C ASP A 22 -4.64 6.55 19.75
N TYR A 23 -3.77 6.11 20.66
CA TYR A 23 -3.86 6.55 22.04
C TYR A 23 -3.79 8.07 22.12
N ALA A 24 -4.86 8.68 22.63
CA ALA A 24 -5.07 10.13 22.69
C ALA A 24 -4.99 10.87 21.34
N SER A 25 -5.13 10.19 20.19
CA SER A 25 -5.02 10.83 18.87
C SER A 25 -6.11 11.86 18.59
N GLY A 26 -7.19 11.90 19.36
CA GLY A 26 -8.13 13.02 19.35
C GLY A 26 -7.51 14.37 19.74
N VAL A 27 -6.44 14.36 20.54
CA VAL A 27 -5.75 15.56 21.03
C VAL A 27 -4.62 15.98 20.09
N TRP A 28 -3.75 15.04 19.71
CA TRP A 28 -2.55 15.35 18.91
C TRP A 28 -2.70 15.05 17.41
N GLY A 29 -3.67 14.22 17.02
CA GLY A 29 -3.79 13.62 15.69
C GLY A 29 -4.22 14.55 14.55
N ALA A 30 -4.29 15.87 14.80
CA ALA A 30 -4.60 16.83 13.75
C ALA A 30 -3.44 16.96 12.75
N LYS A 31 -2.21 16.84 13.26
CA LYS A 31 -0.98 16.80 12.46
C LYS A 31 -0.60 15.35 12.14
N GLN A 32 0.14 15.19 11.05
CA GLN A 32 0.72 13.91 10.65
C GLN A 32 2.08 13.73 11.31
N TYR A 33 2.37 12.50 11.73
CA TYR A 33 3.64 12.16 12.39
C TYR A 33 4.25 10.91 11.78
N ASP A 34 5.45 11.05 11.22
CA ASP A 34 6.13 9.99 10.48
C ASP A 34 6.44 8.74 11.31
N ASN A 35 6.72 8.89 12.61
CA ASN A 35 7.04 7.78 13.51
C ASN A 35 5.88 6.79 13.64
N ILE A 36 4.63 7.27 13.64
CA ILE A 36 3.42 6.46 13.70
C ILE A 36 3.25 5.67 12.40
N GLU A 37 3.38 6.36 11.27
CA GLU A 37 3.31 5.76 9.94
C GLU A 37 4.42 4.71 9.72
N ARG A 38 5.63 4.91 10.27
CA ARG A 38 6.72 3.93 10.21
C ARG A 38 6.34 2.59 10.84
N LEU A 39 5.61 2.59 11.96
CA LEU A 39 5.15 1.35 12.60
C LEU A 39 4.09 0.66 11.74
N HIS A 40 3.15 1.41 11.17
CA HIS A 40 2.17 0.92 10.21
C HIS A 40 2.84 0.26 8.99
N TYR A 41 3.78 0.95 8.34
CA TYR A 41 4.50 0.40 7.20
C TYR A 41 5.37 -0.81 7.58
N ARG A 42 5.86 -0.89 8.82
CA ARG A 42 6.59 -2.07 9.31
C ARG A 42 5.66 -3.28 9.42
N ALA A 43 4.43 -3.10 9.89
CA ALA A 43 3.44 -4.18 9.96
C ALA A 43 3.13 -4.72 8.55
N ILE A 44 2.84 -3.82 7.60
CA ILE A 44 2.60 -4.18 6.19
C ILE A 44 3.79 -4.94 5.59
N ARG A 45 5.00 -4.41 5.73
CA ARG A 45 6.22 -5.08 5.21
C ARG A 45 6.45 -6.45 5.81
N THR A 46 6.11 -6.62 7.09
CA THR A 46 6.24 -7.91 7.79
C THR A 46 5.30 -8.95 7.19
N PHE A 47 4.04 -8.57 6.92
CA PHE A 47 3.04 -9.45 6.31
C PHE A 47 3.36 -9.79 4.85
N LEU A 48 3.71 -8.80 4.03
CA LEU A 48 4.09 -9.01 2.63
C LEU A 48 5.45 -9.74 2.51
N GLY A 49 6.30 -9.66 3.53
CA GLY A 49 7.64 -10.23 3.51
C GLY A 49 8.63 -9.43 2.66
N VAL A 50 8.44 -8.12 2.54
CA VAL A 50 9.27 -7.23 1.70
C VAL A 50 10.18 -6.31 2.52
N GLY A 51 11.22 -5.78 1.89
CA GLY A 51 12.26 -4.98 2.55
C GLY A 51 11.90 -3.50 2.73
N LYS A 52 12.77 -2.75 3.42
CA LYS A 52 12.64 -1.29 3.61
C LYS A 52 12.69 -0.50 2.30
N ILE A 53 13.37 -1.03 1.29
CA ILE A 53 13.54 -0.41 -0.04
C ILE A 53 12.28 -0.48 -0.92
N THR A 54 11.23 -1.18 -0.47
CA THR A 54 9.98 -1.30 -1.19
C THR A 54 9.15 -0.02 -1.05
N PRO A 55 8.70 0.57 -2.17
CA PRO A 55 7.92 1.81 -2.16
C PRO A 55 6.67 1.73 -1.28
N ILE A 56 6.49 2.75 -0.43
CA ILE A 56 5.33 2.91 0.46
C ILE A 56 3.99 2.91 -0.30
N PRO A 57 3.81 3.66 -1.42
CA PRO A 57 2.52 3.68 -2.12
C PRO A 57 2.11 2.31 -2.67
N ALA A 58 3.08 1.48 -3.07
CA ALA A 58 2.81 0.13 -3.57
C ALA A 58 2.40 -0.84 -2.45
N ILE A 59 3.10 -0.82 -1.31
CA ILE A 59 2.76 -1.73 -0.20
C ILE A 59 1.42 -1.37 0.45
N LEU A 60 1.06 -0.08 0.52
CA LEU A 60 -0.24 0.37 1.02
C LEU A 60 -1.36 -0.11 0.10
N ALA A 61 -1.18 0.06 -1.21
CA ALA A 61 -2.18 -0.35 -2.20
C ALA A 61 -2.33 -1.86 -2.29
N ASP A 62 -1.24 -2.64 -2.27
CA ASP A 62 -1.34 -4.10 -2.29
C ASP A 62 -2.05 -4.65 -1.04
N MET A 63 -1.85 -4.03 0.13
CA MET A 63 -2.62 -4.36 1.34
C MET A 63 -4.03 -3.80 1.36
N GLY A 64 -4.34 -2.78 0.55
CA GLY A 64 -5.59 -2.03 0.67
C GLY A 64 -5.72 -1.23 1.98
N TRP A 65 -4.61 -0.99 2.68
CA TRP A 65 -4.62 -0.28 3.97
C TRP A 65 -4.35 1.20 3.78
N HIS A 66 -5.14 2.05 4.42
CA HIS A 66 -4.92 3.49 4.40
C HIS A 66 -3.92 3.93 5.48
N PRO A 67 -3.20 5.05 5.26
CA PRO A 67 -2.35 5.65 6.28
C PRO A 67 -3.09 5.92 7.58
N VAL A 68 -2.36 5.81 8.70
CA VAL A 68 -2.92 5.94 10.05
C VAL A 68 -3.43 7.35 10.32
N PHE A 69 -2.85 8.37 9.67
CA PHE A 69 -3.31 9.74 9.85
C PHE A 69 -4.80 9.94 9.55
N ILE A 70 -5.39 9.14 8.64
CA ILE A 70 -6.83 9.22 8.35
C ILE A 70 -7.63 8.86 9.61
N HIS A 71 -7.22 7.81 10.31
CA HIS A 71 -7.86 7.39 11.55
C HIS A 71 -7.64 8.42 12.67
N ASN A 72 -6.41 8.93 12.81
CA ASN A 72 -6.07 9.96 13.79
C ASN A 72 -6.92 11.24 13.60
N GLN A 73 -7.06 11.72 12.36
CA GLN A 73 -7.86 12.90 12.05
C GLN A 73 -9.35 12.65 12.28
N CYS A 74 -9.85 11.44 12.01
CA CYS A 74 -11.21 11.05 12.41
C CYS A 74 -11.38 11.08 13.94
N ASN A 75 -10.36 10.69 14.71
CA ASN A 75 -10.41 10.74 16.17
C ASN A 75 -10.44 12.18 16.70
N VAL A 76 -9.74 13.12 16.05
CA VAL A 76 -9.82 14.57 16.36
C VAL A 76 -11.24 15.08 16.15
N VAL A 77 -11.82 14.78 14.98
CA VAL A 77 -13.19 15.19 14.67
C VAL A 77 -14.20 14.53 15.60
N ARG A 78 -13.98 13.28 16.00
CA ARG A 78 -14.83 12.59 16.98
C ARG A 78 -14.78 13.27 18.35
N LEU A 79 -13.59 13.67 18.80
CA LEU A 79 -13.43 14.42 20.05
C LEU A 79 -14.12 15.79 19.95
N TRP A 80 -13.95 16.49 18.82
CA TRP A 80 -14.65 17.75 18.56
C TRP A 80 -16.17 17.57 18.61
N CYS A 81 -16.72 16.55 17.96
CA CYS A 81 -18.16 16.26 18.00
C CYS A 81 -18.66 15.99 19.42
N ARG A 82 -17.88 15.23 20.20
CA ARG A 82 -18.17 14.94 21.60
C ARG A 82 -18.20 16.21 22.45
N LEU A 83 -17.25 17.12 22.24
CA LEU A 83 -17.17 18.40 22.96
C LEU A 83 -18.28 19.36 22.54
N MET A 84 -18.72 19.33 21.28
CA MET A 84 -19.87 20.08 20.79
C MET A 84 -21.18 19.64 21.45
N ASN A 85 -21.43 18.33 21.52
CA ASN A 85 -22.64 17.77 22.12
C ASN A 85 -22.58 17.68 23.66
N MET A 86 -21.53 18.18 24.30
CA MET A 86 -21.34 18.07 25.75
C MET A 86 -22.08 19.19 26.51
N PRO A 87 -22.75 18.90 27.65
CA PRO A 87 -23.38 19.93 28.47
C PRO A 87 -22.40 21.00 28.96
N GLY A 88 -22.84 22.27 28.93
CA GLY A 88 -22.04 23.46 29.28
C GLY A 88 -21.40 23.46 30.66
N HIS A 89 -21.99 22.78 31.64
CA HIS A 89 -21.46 22.74 33.01
C HIS A 89 -20.19 21.88 33.14
N ARG A 90 -19.94 20.94 32.21
CA ARG A 90 -18.78 20.05 32.27
C ARG A 90 -17.48 20.79 31.95
N ILE A 91 -16.43 20.52 32.72
CA ILE A 91 -15.12 21.19 32.59
C ILE A 91 -14.57 21.07 31.16
N CYS A 92 -14.64 19.89 30.53
CA CYS A 92 -14.13 19.72 29.16
C CYS A 92 -14.84 20.63 28.15
N ARG A 93 -16.16 20.86 28.29
CA ARG A 93 -16.92 21.80 27.45
C ARG A 93 -16.47 23.24 27.70
N LYS A 94 -16.29 23.63 28.96
CA LYS A 94 -15.80 24.97 29.31
C LYS A 94 -14.40 25.24 28.74
N VAL A 95 -13.48 24.29 28.86
CA VAL A 95 -12.12 24.39 28.29
C VAL A 95 -12.18 24.46 26.76
N PHE A 96 -13.05 23.68 26.12
CA PHE A 96 -13.24 23.74 24.67
C PHE A 96 -13.76 25.12 24.20
N VAL A 97 -14.75 25.69 24.89
CA VAL A 97 -15.27 27.04 24.59
C VAL A 97 -14.17 28.09 24.78
N TRP A 98 -13.39 27.99 25.86
CA TRP A 98 -12.24 28.85 26.09
C TRP A 98 -11.18 28.73 24.97
N ASP A 99 -10.83 27.51 24.55
CA ASP A 99 -9.86 27.29 23.45
C ASP A 99 -10.38 27.83 22.11
N ARG A 100 -11.69 27.75 21.86
CA ARG A 100 -12.37 28.39 20.72
C ARG A 100 -12.29 29.92 20.77
N GLU A 101 -12.44 30.54 21.94
CA GLU A 101 -12.25 31.99 22.10
C GLU A 101 -10.80 32.41 21.89
N MET A 102 -9.86 31.65 22.46
CA MET A 102 -8.42 31.87 22.27
C MET A 102 -8.00 31.72 20.81
N SER A 103 -8.69 30.87 20.05
CA SER A 103 -8.47 30.65 18.61
C SER A 103 -8.59 31.93 17.77
N ARG A 104 -9.32 32.95 18.25
CA ARG A 104 -9.45 34.27 17.60
C ARG A 104 -8.18 35.09 17.69
N ARG A 105 -7.35 34.86 18.73
CA ARG A 105 -6.10 35.60 18.99
C ARG A 105 -4.88 34.79 18.58
N TYR A 106 -4.93 33.48 18.75
CA TYR A 106 -3.79 32.58 18.52
C TYR A 106 -4.10 31.55 17.44
N ARG A 107 -3.18 31.39 16.49
CA ARG A 107 -3.33 30.39 15.41
C ARG A 107 -3.10 28.95 15.87
N ASN A 108 -2.28 28.74 16.90
CA ASN A 108 -1.84 27.43 17.36
C ASN A 108 -2.71 26.83 18.47
N THR A 109 -4.04 26.91 18.34
CA THR A 109 -4.96 26.25 19.27
C THR A 109 -5.42 24.89 18.74
N TRP A 110 -5.93 24.05 19.64
CA TRP A 110 -6.50 22.77 19.24
C TRP A 110 -7.77 22.96 18.40
N PHE A 111 -8.62 23.92 18.77
CA PHE A 111 -9.82 24.29 18.02
C PHE A 111 -9.50 24.69 16.59
N ASN A 112 -8.49 25.54 16.36
CA ASN A 112 -8.11 25.92 14.99
C ASN A 112 -7.61 24.71 14.19
N SER A 113 -6.87 23.80 14.83
CA SER A 113 -6.42 22.57 14.18
C SER A 113 -7.59 21.66 13.76
N ALA A 114 -8.59 21.48 14.64
CA ALA A 114 -9.81 20.74 14.33
C ALA A 114 -10.66 21.45 13.26
N LYS A 115 -10.78 22.78 13.35
CA LYS A 115 -11.48 23.61 12.36
C LYS A 115 -10.85 23.47 10.98
N THR A 116 -9.53 23.56 10.84
CA THR A 116 -8.84 23.33 9.55
C THR A 116 -9.13 21.96 8.94
N LEU A 117 -9.29 20.90 9.76
CA LEU A 117 -9.71 19.59 9.25
C LEU A 117 -11.15 19.60 8.71
N LEU A 118 -12.07 20.27 9.42
CA LEU A 118 -13.45 20.43 8.98
C LEU A 118 -13.54 21.32 7.74
N ASP A 119 -12.76 22.39 7.66
CA ASP A 119 -12.67 23.29 6.51
C ASP A 119 -12.25 22.52 5.24
N ARG A 120 -11.25 21.64 5.33
CA ARG A 120 -10.84 20.74 4.24
C ARG A 120 -11.95 19.81 3.74
N CYS A 121 -12.95 19.57 4.60
CA CYS A 121 -14.10 18.75 4.30
C CYS A 121 -15.36 19.58 3.95
N ASN A 122 -15.23 20.90 3.80
CA ASN A 122 -16.35 21.84 3.59
C ASN A 122 -17.39 21.84 4.74
N LEU A 123 -16.95 21.51 5.96
CA LEU A 123 -17.79 21.43 7.18
C LEU A 123 -17.51 22.57 8.17
N SER A 124 -16.80 23.61 7.72
CA SER A 124 -16.41 24.78 8.51
C SER A 124 -17.58 25.49 9.19
N HIS A 125 -18.70 25.60 8.48
CA HIS A 125 -19.93 26.25 8.94
C HIS A 125 -20.50 25.63 10.24
N LEU A 126 -20.24 24.34 10.49
CA LEU A 126 -20.66 23.65 11.71
C LEU A 126 -19.91 24.13 12.96
N THR A 127 -18.80 24.86 12.78
CA THR A 127 -18.00 25.40 13.89
C THR A 127 -18.51 26.74 14.42
N GLU A 128 -19.50 27.33 13.77
CA GLU A 128 -20.01 28.67 14.09
C GLU A 128 -21.17 28.63 15.09
N ASN A 129 -22.01 27.60 14.99
CA ASN A 129 -23.21 27.45 15.83
C ASN A 129 -23.04 26.33 16.87
N ASP A 130 -23.60 26.53 18.06
CA ASP A 130 -23.62 25.54 19.15
C ASP A 130 -24.81 24.56 19.05
N SER A 131 -25.30 24.30 17.85
CA SER A 131 -26.37 23.33 17.64
C SER A 131 -25.87 21.89 17.85
N ALA A 132 -26.80 21.02 18.24
CA ALA A 132 -26.52 19.58 18.30
C ALA A 132 -26.14 19.07 16.90
N ILE A 133 -25.10 18.25 16.83
CA ILE A 133 -24.54 17.75 15.57
C ILE A 133 -24.56 16.23 15.50
N SER A 134 -24.81 15.71 14.29
CA SER A 134 -24.73 14.28 13.99
C SER A 134 -23.27 13.84 13.86
N THR A 135 -22.74 13.22 14.92
CA THR A 135 -21.36 12.71 14.94
C THR A 135 -21.10 11.69 13.83
N ARG A 136 -22.08 10.81 13.54
CA ARG A 136 -21.95 9.79 12.51
C ARG A 136 -21.79 10.41 11.13
N PHE A 137 -22.71 11.30 10.74
CA PHE A 137 -22.67 11.96 9.44
C PHE A 137 -21.35 12.69 9.21
N ILE A 138 -20.91 13.47 10.21
CA ILE A 138 -19.67 14.25 10.11
C ILE A 138 -18.45 13.34 9.96
N LEU A 139 -18.37 12.26 10.74
CA LEU A 139 -17.26 11.31 10.63
C LEU A 139 -17.26 10.59 9.28
N ASP A 140 -18.42 10.20 8.76
CA ASP A 140 -18.54 9.56 7.45
C ASP A 140 -18.10 10.51 6.32
N SER A 141 -18.52 11.78 6.36
CA SER A 141 -18.09 12.81 5.42
C SER A 141 -16.58 13.08 5.48
N VAL A 142 -16.03 13.27 6.68
CA VAL A 142 -14.60 13.52 6.87
C VAL A 142 -13.77 12.32 6.41
N LYS A 143 -14.14 11.11 6.82
CA LYS A 143 -13.42 9.88 6.42
C LYS A 143 -13.45 9.72 4.90
N SER A 144 -14.61 9.90 4.28
CA SER A 144 -14.75 9.77 2.82
C SER A 144 -13.88 10.78 2.08
N LYS A 145 -13.86 12.04 2.52
CA LYS A 145 -13.03 13.08 1.91
C LYS A 145 -11.54 12.81 2.09
N LEU A 146 -11.09 12.46 3.29
CA LEU A 146 -9.69 12.14 3.56
C LEU A 146 -9.19 10.93 2.76
N VAL A 147 -10.03 9.90 2.61
CA VAL A 147 -9.72 8.73 1.78
C VAL A 147 -9.64 9.11 0.30
N ALA A 148 -10.56 9.94 -0.20
CA ALA A 148 -10.53 10.42 -1.58
C ALA A 148 -9.25 11.22 -1.87
N ASP A 149 -8.94 12.23 -1.04
CA ASP A 149 -7.73 13.05 -1.16
C ASP A 149 -6.46 12.17 -1.14
N PHE A 150 -6.43 11.16 -0.28
CA PHE A 150 -5.32 10.21 -0.22
C PHE A 150 -5.21 9.37 -1.50
N LYS A 151 -6.32 8.84 -2.03
CA LYS A 151 -6.33 8.02 -3.25
C LYS A 151 -5.86 8.84 -4.46
N ASP A 152 -6.28 10.10 -4.57
CA ASP A 152 -5.82 11.00 -5.65
C ASP A 152 -4.31 11.23 -5.57
N LYS A 153 -3.79 11.52 -4.36
CA LYS A 153 -2.36 11.68 -4.14
C LYS A 153 -1.59 10.40 -4.46
N TRP A 154 -2.09 9.27 -3.99
CA TRP A 154 -1.49 7.94 -4.20
C TRP A 154 -1.40 7.59 -5.70
N PHE A 155 -2.46 7.84 -6.47
CA PHE A 155 -2.50 7.57 -7.90
C PHE A 155 -1.43 8.39 -8.63
N ASN A 156 -1.28 9.67 -8.27
CA ASN A 156 -0.22 10.53 -8.80
C ASN A 156 1.18 10.04 -8.38
N GLU A 157 1.37 9.61 -7.13
CA GLU A 157 2.67 9.09 -6.66
C GLU A 157 3.10 7.83 -7.42
N ILE A 158 2.18 6.89 -7.70
CA ILE A 158 2.49 5.67 -8.46
C ILE A 158 2.92 6.00 -9.89
N ASN A 159 2.15 6.85 -10.58
CA ASN A 159 2.39 7.14 -12.00
C ASN A 159 3.68 7.90 -12.24
N ASN A 160 4.12 8.69 -11.26
CA ASN A 160 5.33 9.51 -11.35
C ASN A 160 6.59 8.82 -10.79
N MET A 161 6.46 7.67 -10.11
CA MET A 161 7.61 6.98 -9.51
C MET A 161 8.28 6.04 -10.52
N PRO A 162 9.53 6.30 -10.98
CA PRO A 162 10.17 5.48 -12.02
C PRO A 162 10.37 4.01 -11.62
N LYS A 163 10.52 3.75 -10.31
CA LYS A 163 10.64 2.40 -9.76
C LYS A 163 9.38 1.55 -9.96
N LEU A 164 8.21 2.18 -10.07
CA LEU A 164 6.90 1.54 -10.19
C LEU A 164 6.44 1.41 -11.66
N ARG A 165 7.38 1.40 -12.61
CA ARG A 165 7.13 1.29 -14.06
C ARG A 165 6.20 0.13 -14.44
N THR A 166 6.35 -1.02 -13.80
CA THR A 166 5.52 -2.21 -14.02
C THR A 166 4.27 -2.15 -13.15
N TYR A 167 4.43 -1.77 -11.89
CA TYR A 167 3.35 -1.70 -10.90
C TYR A 167 2.17 -0.82 -11.34
N LYS A 168 2.43 0.33 -11.96
CA LYS A 168 1.37 1.25 -12.43
C LYS A 168 0.42 0.63 -13.46
N HIS A 169 0.86 -0.42 -14.16
CA HIS A 169 0.02 -1.17 -15.10
C HIS A 169 -0.72 -2.33 -14.43
N LEU A 170 -0.27 -2.77 -13.25
CA LEU A 170 -0.90 -3.83 -12.47
C LEU A 170 -1.94 -3.29 -11.48
N LYS A 171 -1.69 -2.10 -10.92
CA LYS A 171 -2.50 -1.50 -9.85
C LYS A 171 -3.13 -0.19 -10.30
N THR A 172 -4.37 -0.28 -10.76
CA THR A 172 -5.19 0.88 -11.17
C THR A 172 -6.10 1.39 -10.06
N GLU A 173 -6.53 0.51 -9.15
CA GLU A 173 -7.44 0.83 -8.06
C GLU A 173 -6.85 0.47 -6.69
N PHE A 174 -7.27 1.20 -5.66
CA PHE A 174 -6.80 1.02 -4.29
C PHE A 174 -7.67 0.01 -3.51
N TYR A 175 -7.23 -1.24 -3.46
CA TYR A 175 -7.89 -2.35 -2.75
C TYR A 175 -6.88 -3.47 -2.42
N ALA A 176 -7.19 -4.37 -1.47
CA ALA A 176 -6.30 -5.47 -1.12
C ALA A 176 -6.15 -6.47 -2.29
N GLU A 177 -4.92 -6.76 -2.72
CA GLU A 177 -4.67 -7.61 -3.88
C GLU A 177 -5.04 -9.09 -3.65
N PRO A 178 -5.47 -9.82 -4.69
CA PRO A 178 -5.85 -11.23 -4.56
C PRO A 178 -4.73 -12.11 -3.99
N TYR A 179 -3.47 -11.85 -4.36
CA TYR A 179 -2.32 -12.61 -3.84
C TYR A 179 -2.04 -12.40 -2.35
N VAL A 180 -2.48 -11.25 -1.81
CA VAL A 180 -2.35 -10.89 -0.39
C VAL A 180 -3.40 -11.64 0.42
N GLN A 181 -4.60 -11.79 -0.14
CA GLN A 181 -5.75 -12.45 0.49
C GLN A 181 -5.69 -13.99 0.42
N LYS A 182 -5.02 -14.57 -0.58
CA LYS A 182 -4.87 -16.02 -0.73
C LYS A 182 -3.88 -16.62 0.28
N HIS A 183 -4.09 -17.90 0.61
CA HIS A 183 -3.20 -18.70 1.45
C HIS A 183 -1.87 -19.03 0.73
N LEU A 184 -0.95 -18.05 0.74
CA LEU A 184 0.43 -18.20 0.28
C LEU A 184 1.38 -18.22 1.47
N THR A 185 2.46 -19.01 1.34
CA THR A 185 3.58 -18.91 2.29
C THR A 185 4.20 -17.52 2.24
N ARG A 186 4.88 -17.11 3.32
CA ARG A 186 5.61 -15.82 3.37
C ARG A 186 6.52 -15.62 2.16
N THR A 187 7.22 -16.68 1.77
CA THR A 187 8.21 -16.66 0.69
C THR A 187 7.54 -16.48 -0.67
N GLN A 188 6.43 -17.17 -0.92
CA GLN A 188 5.63 -17.02 -2.13
C GLN A 188 5.02 -15.61 -2.25
N ARG A 189 4.41 -15.12 -1.17
CA ARG A 189 3.84 -13.77 -1.12
C ARG A 189 4.90 -12.69 -1.35
N SER A 190 6.05 -12.83 -0.70
CA SER A 190 7.20 -11.93 -0.87
C SER A 190 7.71 -11.93 -2.31
N ALA A 191 7.81 -13.09 -2.95
CA ALA A 191 8.26 -13.19 -4.34
C ALA A 191 7.35 -12.38 -5.29
N ILE A 192 6.03 -12.55 -5.19
CA ILE A 192 5.06 -11.78 -5.98
C ILE A 192 5.16 -10.29 -5.67
N ALA A 193 5.11 -9.92 -4.38
CA ALA A 193 5.17 -8.53 -3.95
C ALA A 193 6.44 -7.81 -4.44
N ARG A 194 7.59 -8.50 -4.41
CA ARG A 194 8.87 -7.95 -4.87
C ARG A 194 8.92 -7.72 -6.37
N ILE A 195 8.36 -8.64 -7.17
CA ILE A 195 8.23 -8.45 -8.62
C ILE A 195 7.30 -7.27 -8.88
N ARG A 196 6.09 -7.27 -8.31
CA ARG A 196 5.11 -6.18 -8.49
C ARG A 196 5.72 -4.82 -8.14
N CYS A 197 6.39 -4.71 -7.01
CA CYS A 197 6.95 -3.45 -6.50
C CYS A 197 8.32 -3.06 -7.10
N GLY A 198 8.87 -3.81 -8.07
CA GLY A 198 10.17 -3.51 -8.66
C GLY A 198 11.35 -3.61 -7.68
N THR A 199 11.30 -4.57 -6.75
CA THR A 199 12.36 -4.83 -5.74
C THR A 199 12.93 -6.25 -5.80
N PHE A 200 12.52 -7.02 -6.79
CA PHE A 200 13.16 -8.29 -7.12
C PHE A 200 14.57 -8.01 -7.70
N PRO A 201 15.59 -8.84 -7.42
CA PRO A 201 16.99 -8.54 -7.76
C PRO A 201 17.28 -8.84 -9.25
N LEU A 202 16.55 -8.16 -10.14
CA LEU A 202 16.79 -8.12 -11.57
C LEU A 202 17.82 -7.03 -11.91
N GLU A 203 18.51 -7.13 -13.04
CA GLU A 203 19.53 -6.15 -13.44
C GLU A 203 18.95 -4.75 -13.61
N VAL A 204 17.67 -4.59 -13.94
CA VAL A 204 17.01 -3.27 -13.95
C VAL A 204 17.05 -2.56 -12.59
N GLU A 205 16.97 -3.30 -11.48
CA GLU A 205 17.05 -2.77 -10.11
C GLU A 205 18.48 -2.81 -9.57
N ARG A 206 19.24 -3.90 -9.80
CA ARG A 206 20.65 -4.00 -9.37
C ARG A 206 21.53 -2.96 -10.07
N GLY A 207 21.35 -2.81 -11.38
CA GLY A 207 22.05 -1.82 -12.19
C GLY A 207 21.72 -0.39 -11.80
N ARG A 208 20.50 -0.12 -11.30
CA ARG A 208 20.12 1.19 -10.74
C ARG A 208 21.01 1.57 -9.56
N TYR A 209 21.26 0.65 -8.63
CA TYR A 209 22.16 0.90 -7.48
C TYR A 209 23.63 1.09 -7.89
N ARG A 210 23.99 0.62 -9.09
CA ARG A 210 25.34 0.76 -9.67
C ARG A 210 25.44 1.92 -10.67
N ASN A 211 24.38 2.73 -10.82
CA ASN A 211 24.29 3.81 -11.81
C ASN A 211 24.56 3.36 -13.26
N ILE A 212 24.20 2.13 -13.62
CA ILE A 212 24.31 1.61 -14.99
C ILE A 212 23.14 2.17 -15.83
N PRO A 213 23.35 2.70 -17.05
CA PRO A 213 22.27 3.12 -17.95
C PRO A 213 21.27 2.01 -18.23
N ILE A 214 19.97 2.33 -18.42
CA ILE A 214 18.90 1.31 -18.48
C ILE A 214 19.10 0.32 -19.63
N GLU A 215 19.56 0.81 -20.76
CA GLU A 215 19.90 0.08 -21.98
C GLU A 215 21.04 -0.93 -21.77
N GLN A 216 21.87 -0.73 -20.74
CA GLN A 216 22.98 -1.64 -20.39
C GLN A 216 22.60 -2.63 -19.27
N ARG A 217 21.40 -2.54 -18.70
CA ARG A 217 20.92 -3.43 -17.63
C ARG A 217 20.39 -4.75 -18.18
N VAL A 218 21.23 -5.42 -18.96
CA VAL A 218 20.88 -6.63 -19.72
C VAL A 218 20.81 -7.88 -18.87
N CYS A 219 19.99 -8.84 -19.29
CA CYS A 219 19.82 -10.13 -18.65
C CYS A 219 21.09 -10.96 -18.73
N LYS A 220 21.57 -11.41 -17.57
CA LYS A 220 22.77 -12.27 -17.44
C LYS A 220 22.44 -13.76 -17.48
N MET A 221 21.15 -14.09 -17.53
CA MET A 221 20.67 -15.47 -17.48
C MET A 221 20.47 -16.07 -18.87
N CYS A 222 20.30 -15.23 -19.90
CA CYS A 222 20.14 -15.64 -21.30
C CYS A 222 21.04 -14.79 -22.21
N ASN A 223 21.18 -15.21 -23.46
CA ASN A 223 22.05 -14.57 -24.45
C ASN A 223 21.31 -13.57 -25.37
N SER A 224 20.08 -13.17 -25.03
CA SER A 224 19.25 -12.32 -25.89
C SER A 224 19.70 -10.85 -25.96
N GLY A 225 20.61 -10.42 -25.08
CA GLY A 225 21.02 -9.01 -24.95
C GLY A 225 19.90 -8.06 -24.49
N SER A 226 18.74 -8.60 -24.08
CA SER A 226 17.59 -7.80 -23.66
C SER A 226 17.76 -7.25 -22.24
N ILE A 227 17.12 -6.11 -21.96
CA ILE A 227 17.05 -5.53 -20.61
C ILE A 227 16.36 -6.53 -19.66
N GLU A 228 16.93 -6.74 -18.47
CA GLU A 228 16.34 -7.63 -17.46
C GLU A 228 15.34 -6.88 -16.57
N ASP A 229 14.12 -6.74 -17.06
CA ASP A 229 12.99 -6.25 -16.28
C ASP A 229 11.97 -7.36 -15.95
N GLU A 230 10.86 -6.99 -15.30
CA GLU A 230 9.83 -7.95 -14.89
C GLU A 230 9.17 -8.64 -16.10
N GLN A 231 9.01 -7.93 -17.21
CA GLN A 231 8.43 -8.48 -18.44
C GLN A 231 9.38 -9.53 -19.04
N HIS A 232 10.65 -9.19 -19.26
CA HIS A 232 11.64 -10.14 -19.76
C HIS A 232 11.77 -11.35 -18.83
N PHE A 233 11.87 -11.11 -17.52
CA PHE A 233 12.00 -12.17 -16.53
C PHE A 233 10.85 -13.19 -16.57
N ILE A 234 9.60 -12.73 -16.65
CA ILE A 234 8.41 -13.61 -16.62
C ILE A 234 8.09 -14.18 -18.00
N LEU A 235 8.14 -13.37 -19.06
CA LEU A 235 7.55 -13.72 -20.36
C LEU A 235 8.57 -14.21 -21.38
N TYR A 236 9.81 -13.70 -21.36
CA TYR A 236 10.70 -13.83 -22.53
C TYR A 236 12.03 -14.54 -22.26
N CYS A 237 12.57 -14.51 -21.04
CA CYS A 237 13.91 -15.04 -20.77
C CYS A 237 14.01 -16.53 -21.13
N ASP A 238 14.90 -16.87 -22.07
CA ASP A 238 15.04 -18.23 -22.61
C ASP A 238 15.46 -19.26 -21.57
N ARG A 239 16.23 -18.81 -20.57
CA ARG A 239 16.70 -19.64 -19.46
C ARG A 239 15.55 -20.24 -18.65
N TYR A 240 14.41 -19.56 -18.61
CA TYR A 240 13.24 -19.99 -17.86
C TYR A 240 12.16 -20.59 -18.77
N SER A 241 12.44 -20.86 -20.05
CA SER A 241 11.47 -21.41 -21.01
C SER A 241 10.76 -22.66 -20.49
N VAL A 242 11.51 -23.63 -19.96
CA VAL A 242 10.94 -24.88 -19.40
C VAL A 242 10.04 -24.59 -18.19
N LEU A 243 10.46 -23.71 -17.28
CA LEU A 243 9.65 -23.33 -16.11
C LEU A 243 8.41 -22.52 -16.52
N ARG A 244 8.54 -21.65 -17.51
CA ARG A 244 7.46 -20.82 -18.05
C ARG A 244 6.42 -21.67 -18.77
N ASN A 245 6.84 -22.67 -19.52
CA ASN A 245 5.91 -23.62 -20.13
C ASN A 245 5.12 -24.39 -19.07
N LYS A 246 5.78 -24.88 -18.00
CA LYS A 246 5.09 -25.50 -16.86
C LYS A 246 4.09 -24.55 -16.20
N LEU A 247 4.47 -23.28 -16.02
CA LEU A 247 3.58 -22.25 -15.49
C LEU A 247 2.34 -22.07 -16.38
N PHE A 248 2.52 -21.91 -17.69
CA PHE A 248 1.41 -21.70 -18.62
C PHE A 248 0.47 -22.91 -18.68
N THR A 249 1.00 -24.14 -18.68
CA THR A 249 0.19 -25.36 -18.59
C THR A 249 -0.61 -25.41 -17.29
N ALA A 250 -0.02 -25.02 -16.15
CA ALA A 250 -0.71 -25.01 -14.86
C ALA A 250 -1.82 -23.95 -14.76
N ILE A 251 -1.77 -22.90 -15.59
CA ILE A 251 -2.70 -21.76 -15.58
C ILE A 251 -3.85 -21.92 -16.58
N SER A 252 -3.69 -22.79 -17.56
CA SER A 252 -4.70 -23.10 -18.58
C SER A 252 -5.31 -24.48 -18.34
N PRO A 253 -6.14 -24.68 -17.29
CA PRO A 253 -6.65 -26.00 -16.93
C PRO A 253 -7.72 -26.53 -17.89
N ASP A 254 -8.41 -25.66 -18.64
CA ASP A 254 -9.45 -26.06 -19.59
C ASP A 254 -8.88 -26.16 -21.01
N PRO A 255 -8.81 -27.38 -21.59
CA PRO A 255 -8.38 -27.57 -22.98
C PRO A 255 -9.34 -26.93 -23.99
N ALA A 256 -10.61 -26.70 -23.63
CA ALA A 256 -11.61 -26.10 -24.51
C ALA A 256 -11.43 -24.58 -24.68
N TYR A 257 -10.84 -23.91 -23.68
CA TYR A 257 -10.59 -22.47 -23.69
C TYR A 257 -9.17 -22.16 -23.20
N PRO A 258 -8.13 -22.48 -24.01
CA PRO A 258 -6.77 -22.30 -23.59
C PRO A 258 -6.44 -20.82 -23.38
N LEU A 259 -5.85 -20.49 -22.25
CA LEU A 259 -5.48 -19.11 -21.93
C LEU A 259 -4.21 -18.75 -22.71
N ARG A 260 -4.37 -17.99 -23.80
CA ARG A 260 -3.29 -17.69 -24.74
C ARG A 260 -2.45 -16.49 -24.28
N ILE A 261 -1.70 -16.69 -23.21
CA ILE A 261 -0.85 -15.66 -22.58
C ILE A 261 0.10 -15.00 -23.60
N ASN A 262 0.62 -15.78 -24.55
CA ASN A 262 1.55 -15.29 -25.57
C ASN A 262 0.89 -14.38 -26.63
N GLU A 263 -0.44 -14.37 -26.72
CA GLU A 263 -1.19 -13.50 -27.64
C GLU A 263 -1.62 -12.18 -26.98
N LEU A 264 -1.51 -12.08 -25.65
CA LEU A 264 -1.85 -10.87 -24.92
C LEU A 264 -0.73 -9.82 -25.04
N PRO A 265 -1.08 -8.52 -25.02
CA PRO A 265 -0.10 -7.46 -24.83
C PRO A 265 0.74 -7.71 -23.56
N PRO A 266 2.04 -7.36 -23.52
CA PRO A 266 2.94 -7.74 -22.43
C PRO A 266 2.44 -7.35 -21.02
N ASN A 267 1.85 -6.15 -20.89
CA ASN A 267 1.28 -5.69 -19.63
C ASN A 267 0.01 -6.46 -19.23
N ALA A 268 -0.83 -6.83 -20.19
CA ALA A 268 -2.01 -7.65 -19.94
C ALA A 268 -1.62 -9.08 -19.53
N ALA A 269 -0.63 -9.67 -20.21
CA ALA A 269 -0.06 -10.96 -19.85
C ALA A 269 0.51 -10.96 -18.42
N LEU A 270 1.27 -9.93 -18.05
CA LEU A 270 1.77 -9.78 -16.68
C LEU A 270 0.66 -9.64 -15.65
N ASN A 271 -0.36 -8.84 -15.93
CA ASN A 271 -1.48 -8.65 -15.01
C ASN A 271 -2.22 -9.97 -14.77
N GLU A 272 -2.52 -10.71 -15.83
CA GLU A 272 -3.17 -12.01 -15.74
C GLU A 272 -2.38 -13.01 -14.88
N LEU A 273 -1.06 -13.10 -15.12
CA LEU A 273 -0.16 -13.98 -14.38
C LEU A 273 -0.04 -13.61 -12.89
N LEU A 274 0.10 -12.32 -12.58
CA LEU A 274 0.35 -11.84 -11.22
C LEU A 274 -0.93 -11.72 -10.38
N SER A 275 -2.11 -11.65 -11.00
CA SER A 275 -3.39 -11.45 -10.32
C SER A 275 -4.15 -12.75 -10.05
N ASN A 276 -4.23 -13.68 -11.00
CA ASN A 276 -5.15 -14.82 -10.91
C ASN A 276 -4.52 -16.12 -10.38
N ASN A 277 -3.29 -16.43 -10.77
CA ASN A 277 -2.67 -17.74 -10.54
C ASN A 277 -1.52 -17.70 -9.54
N ASN A 278 -1.77 -17.07 -8.39
CA ASN A 278 -0.75 -16.60 -7.46
C ASN A 278 0.18 -17.71 -6.93
N LYS A 279 -0.31 -18.94 -6.70
CA LYS A 279 0.54 -20.05 -6.23
C LYS A 279 1.51 -20.52 -7.33
N SER A 280 1.01 -20.73 -8.55
CA SER A 280 1.82 -21.19 -9.69
C SER A 280 2.86 -20.15 -10.07
N ILE A 281 2.48 -18.87 -10.19
CA ILE A 281 3.43 -17.79 -10.48
C ILE A 281 4.45 -17.60 -9.37
N ALA A 282 4.06 -17.72 -8.10
CA ALA A 282 5.01 -17.62 -7.00
C ALA A 282 6.05 -18.75 -7.05
N ASN A 283 5.62 -19.99 -7.30
CA ASN A 283 6.54 -21.12 -7.45
C ASN A 283 7.49 -20.92 -8.64
N PHE A 284 6.97 -20.46 -9.79
CA PHE A 284 7.81 -20.08 -10.93
C PHE A 284 8.88 -19.05 -10.55
N ILE A 285 8.49 -17.95 -9.89
CA ILE A 285 9.44 -16.89 -9.48
C ILE A 285 10.51 -17.47 -8.54
N LEU A 286 10.12 -18.33 -7.59
CA LEU A 286 11.04 -18.94 -6.62
C LEU A 286 12.00 -19.94 -7.28
N ASP A 287 11.52 -20.76 -8.21
CA ASP A 287 12.36 -21.69 -8.98
C ASP A 287 13.36 -20.94 -9.85
N CYS A 288 12.92 -19.86 -10.52
CA CYS A 288 13.81 -18.97 -11.25
C CYS A 288 14.85 -18.33 -10.33
N ASP A 289 14.46 -17.86 -9.14
CA ASP A 289 15.39 -17.28 -8.15
C ASP A 289 16.44 -18.30 -7.68
N ARG A 290 16.05 -19.57 -7.50
CA ARG A 290 16.99 -20.65 -7.16
C ARG A 290 18.05 -20.82 -8.26
N ILE A 291 17.63 -20.92 -9.53
CA ILE A 291 18.54 -21.03 -10.67
C ILE A 291 19.50 -19.82 -10.73
N ARG A 292 18.99 -18.61 -10.46
CA ARG A 292 19.82 -17.39 -10.40
C ARG A 292 20.88 -17.49 -9.31
N ARG A 293 20.50 -17.87 -8.09
CA ARG A 293 21.42 -17.96 -6.96
C ARG A 293 22.50 -19.00 -7.18
N GLU A 294 22.16 -20.14 -7.76
CA GLU A 294 23.14 -21.16 -8.15
C GLU A 294 24.18 -20.55 -9.09
N LEU A 295 23.76 -19.92 -10.20
CA LEU A 295 24.69 -19.28 -11.14
C LEU A 295 25.52 -18.15 -10.51
N PHE A 296 24.91 -17.24 -9.76
CA PHE A 296 25.66 -16.11 -9.19
C PHE A 296 26.65 -16.53 -8.08
N ASN A 297 26.37 -17.61 -7.35
CA ASN A 297 27.30 -18.16 -6.38
C ASN A 297 28.51 -18.88 -7.02
N TYR A 298 28.41 -19.29 -8.29
CA TYR A 298 29.58 -19.81 -9.04
C TYR A 298 30.52 -18.71 -9.54
N PHE A 299 30.09 -17.43 -9.53
CA PHE A 299 30.87 -16.29 -10.01
C PHE A 299 31.24 -15.29 -8.90
N SER A 300 31.10 -15.68 -7.63
CA SER A 300 31.47 -14.89 -6.44
C SER A 300 32.49 -15.65 -5.59
#